data_AF-A0A947X2H5-F1
#
_entry.id   AF-A0A947X2H5-F1
#
_cell.length_a   1.000
_cell.length_b   1.000
_cell.length_c   1.000
_cell.angle_alpha   90.00
_cell.angle_beta   90.00
_cell.angle_gamma   90.00
#
_symmetry.space_group_name_H-M   'P 1'
#
loop_
_entity.id
_entity.type
_entity.pdbx_description
1 polymer ?
#
loop_
_entity_poly.entity_id
_entity_poly.type
_entity_poly.pdbx_seq_one_letter_code
_entity_poly.pdbx_strand_id
1 'polypeptide(L)'
;MRRIFSLAATILLTAGCGGGGAPGTDPASLASCEAVADAAIGVIQDSIDILEEASSSGTEPDAATTGAVEAAGVALEERARLLGCTDEEMAALMAGLAAGLEARSVFGQLIIENLKAGEEGFYQSG
;
A
#
# COMPACT_ATOMS: atom_id res chain seq x y z
N MET A 1 -16.85 -17.68 5.77
CA MET A 1 -16.07 -16.79 4.90
C MET A 1 -16.82 -15.46 4.69
N ARG A 2 -16.83 -14.54 5.67
CA ARG A 2 -17.54 -13.25 5.52
C ARG A 2 -17.15 -12.15 6.54
N ARG A 3 -16.05 -12.32 7.29
CA ARG A 3 -15.76 -11.48 8.47
C ARG A 3 -14.35 -10.88 8.54
N ILE A 4 -13.44 -11.21 7.62
CA ILE A 4 -12.05 -10.72 7.66
C ILE A 4 -11.86 -9.47 6.79
N PHE A 5 -12.64 -9.33 5.69
CA PHE A 5 -12.66 -8.13 4.85
C PHE A 5 -13.29 -6.88 5.50
N SER A 6 -13.93 -7.01 6.67
CA SER A 6 -14.60 -5.86 7.31
C SER A 6 -13.68 -4.99 8.18
N LEU A 7 -12.47 -5.44 8.51
CA LEU A 7 -11.58 -4.66 9.41
C LEU A 7 -10.64 -3.71 8.66
N ALA A 8 -10.19 -4.06 7.44
CA ALA A 8 -9.38 -3.15 6.61
C ALA A 8 -10.21 -2.01 5.99
N ALA A 9 -11.50 -2.24 5.73
CA ALA A 9 -12.38 -1.24 5.12
C ALA A 9 -12.90 -0.16 6.09
N THR A 10 -12.72 -0.30 7.41
CA THR A 10 -13.33 0.63 8.39
C THR A 10 -12.43 1.80 8.76
N ILE A 11 -11.14 1.78 8.40
CA ILE A 11 -10.19 2.85 8.74
C ILE A 11 -10.16 3.97 7.68
N LEU A 12 -10.65 3.72 6.46
CA LEU A 12 -10.54 4.63 5.30
C LEU A 12 -11.76 5.54 5.04
N LEU A 13 -12.78 5.53 5.91
CA LEU A 13 -14.03 6.26 5.64
C LEU A 13 -14.20 7.59 6.40
N THR A 14 -13.17 8.08 7.09
CA THR A 14 -13.24 9.39 7.78
C THR A 14 -11.94 10.18 7.72
N ALA A 15 -11.52 10.60 6.52
CA ALA A 15 -10.78 11.85 6.35
C ALA A 15 -11.09 12.41 4.96
N GLY A 16 -11.44 13.68 4.90
CA GLY A 16 -12.03 14.29 3.72
C GLY A 16 -11.07 14.36 2.53
N CYS A 17 -11.69 14.31 1.35
CA CYS A 17 -11.32 15.06 0.15
C CYS A 17 -10.37 16.23 0.46
N GLY A 18 -9.09 16.06 0.13
CA GLY A 18 -8.05 17.07 0.28
C GLY A 18 -6.92 16.73 -0.67
N GLY A 19 -7.04 17.20 -1.91
CA GLY A 19 -6.05 17.00 -2.96
C GLY A 19 -4.66 17.47 -2.54
N GLY A 20 -3.68 16.59 -2.68
CA GLY A 20 -2.28 16.85 -2.41
C GLY A 20 -1.52 15.54 -2.57
N GLY A 21 -1.20 15.20 -3.83
CA GLY A 21 -0.53 13.95 -4.18
C GLY A 21 0.82 13.80 -3.48
N ALA A 22 1.16 12.56 -3.13
CA ALA A 22 2.49 12.22 -2.66
C ALA A 22 3.58 12.60 -3.68
N PRO A 23 4.79 12.92 -3.20
CA PRO A 23 5.87 13.40 -4.04
C PRO A 23 6.54 12.26 -4.81
N GLY A 24 6.50 12.32 -6.14
CA GLY A 24 7.52 11.68 -6.98
C GLY A 24 7.02 11.10 -8.31
N THR A 25 5.85 10.49 -8.32
CA THR A 25 5.33 9.77 -9.49
C THR A 25 3.89 10.19 -9.77
N ASP A 26 3.66 10.88 -10.88
CA ASP A 26 2.30 11.21 -11.33
C ASP A 26 1.56 9.90 -11.67
N PRO A 27 0.51 9.51 -10.92
CA PRO A 27 -0.22 8.26 -11.17
C PRO A 27 -0.79 8.20 -12.59
N ALA A 28 -1.12 9.35 -13.20
CA ALA A 28 -1.62 9.40 -14.56
C ALA A 28 -0.58 8.97 -15.61
N SER A 29 0.71 9.04 -15.28
CA SER A 29 1.81 8.66 -16.17
C SER A 29 2.09 7.15 -16.21
N LEU A 30 1.54 6.37 -15.27
CA LEU A 30 1.76 4.93 -15.16
C LEU A 30 1.00 4.19 -16.27
N ALA A 31 1.69 3.45 -17.14
CA ALA A 31 1.08 2.88 -18.34
C ALA A 31 0.77 1.36 -18.25
N SER A 32 1.15 0.68 -17.16
CA SER A 32 0.92 -0.75 -16.98
C SER A 32 0.64 -1.11 -15.53
N CYS A 33 0.04 -2.28 -15.30
CA CYS A 33 -0.24 -2.80 -13.96
C CYS A 33 1.05 -3.01 -13.15
N GLU A 34 2.16 -3.40 -13.80
CA GLU A 34 3.46 -3.49 -13.11
C GLU A 34 3.95 -2.12 -12.62
N ALA A 35 3.80 -1.07 -13.44
CA ALA A 35 4.20 0.27 -13.05
C ALA A 35 3.36 0.80 -11.87
N VAL A 36 2.07 0.42 -11.81
CA VAL A 36 1.21 0.73 -10.66
C VAL A 36 1.60 -0.07 -9.43
N ALA A 37 1.90 -1.36 -9.57
CA ALA A 37 2.34 -2.20 -8.47
C ALA A 37 3.69 -1.73 -7.89
N ASP A 38 4.64 -1.32 -8.73
CA ASP A 38 5.92 -0.74 -8.32
C ASP A 38 5.74 0.55 -7.54
N ALA A 39 4.89 1.47 -8.04
CA ALA A 39 4.55 2.69 -7.33
C ALA A 39 3.84 2.42 -5.99
N ALA A 40 2.96 1.42 -5.93
CA ALA A 40 2.26 1.03 -4.70
C ALA A 40 3.24 0.48 -3.65
N ILE A 41 4.23 -0.30 -4.06
CA ILE A 41 5.30 -0.80 -3.19
C ILE A 41 6.16 0.34 -2.65
N GLY A 42 6.43 1.36 -3.46
CA GLY A 42 7.07 2.60 -2.99
C GLY A 42 6.26 3.28 -1.87
N VAL A 43 4.95 3.44 -2.06
CA VAL A 43 4.05 4.03 -1.03
C VAL A 43 4.03 3.19 0.26
N ILE A 44 4.09 1.86 0.14
CA ILE A 44 4.17 0.96 1.29
C ILE A 44 5.52 1.12 2.01
N GLN A 45 6.64 1.22 1.29
CA GLN A 45 7.95 1.46 1.88
C GLN A 45 7.96 2.80 2.65
N ASP A 46 7.45 3.87 2.03
CA ASP A 46 7.33 5.17 2.69
C ASP A 46 6.49 5.07 3.97
N SER A 47 5.39 4.32 3.93
CA SER A 47 4.54 4.07 5.10
C SER A 47 5.28 3.36 6.23
N ILE A 48 6.10 2.35 5.89
CA ILE A 48 6.94 1.63 6.85
C ILE A 48 7.95 2.61 7.46
N ASP A 49 8.66 3.38 6.64
CA ASP A 49 9.68 4.33 7.08
C ASP A 49 9.10 5.40 8.00
N ILE A 50 7.94 5.97 7.67
CA ILE A 50 7.21 6.95 8.50
C ILE A 50 6.86 6.36 9.87
N LEU A 51 6.32 5.15 9.89
CA LEU A 51 5.91 4.49 11.14
C LEU A 51 7.11 4.10 12.00
N GLU A 52 8.22 3.71 11.38
CA GLU A 52 9.47 3.43 12.07
C GLU A 52 10.13 4.68 12.64
N GLU A 53 10.14 5.78 11.88
CA GLU A 53 10.62 7.08 12.37
C GLU A 53 9.79 7.57 13.55
N ALA A 54 8.46 7.51 13.44
CA ALA A 54 7.53 7.83 14.51
C ALA A 54 7.77 6.97 15.77
N SER A 55 7.93 5.65 15.59
CA SER A 55 8.21 4.73 16.70
C SER A 55 9.56 5.03 17.37
N SER A 56 10.59 5.38 16.60
CA SER A 56 11.93 5.66 17.12
C SER A 56 12.04 7.01 17.84
N SER A 57 11.30 8.01 17.36
CA SER A 57 11.25 9.36 17.92
C SER A 57 10.26 9.50 19.07
N GLY A 58 9.39 8.51 19.27
CA GLY A 58 8.28 8.58 20.22
C GLY A 58 7.24 9.64 19.87
N THR A 59 7.21 10.07 18.61
CA THR A 59 6.30 11.09 18.09
C THR A 59 5.35 10.44 17.10
N GLU A 60 4.07 10.82 17.11
CA GLU A 60 3.13 10.31 16.12
C GLU A 60 3.44 10.88 14.72
N PRO A 61 3.19 10.12 13.64
CA PRO A 61 3.29 10.65 12.29
C PRO A 61 2.41 11.89 12.15
N ASP A 62 2.92 12.93 11.49
CA ASP A 62 2.09 14.11 11.27
C ASP A 62 0.96 13.80 10.26
N ALA A 63 -0.15 14.52 10.42
CA ALA A 63 -1.35 14.30 9.61
C ALA A 63 -1.15 14.63 8.13
N ALA A 64 -0.22 15.53 7.78
CA ALA A 64 0.03 15.87 6.39
C ALA A 64 0.80 14.74 5.68
N THR A 65 1.79 14.17 6.35
CA THR A 65 2.55 13.01 5.87
C THR A 65 1.65 11.78 5.71
N THR A 66 0.82 11.47 6.72
CA THR A 66 -0.13 10.35 6.65
C THR A 66 -1.18 10.57 5.56
N GLY A 67 -1.71 11.78 5.42
CA GLY A 67 -2.66 12.13 4.37
C GLY A 67 -2.08 12.07 2.96
N ALA A 68 -0.78 12.38 2.78
CA ALA A 68 -0.11 12.28 1.48
C ALA A 68 0.01 10.81 1.02
N VAL A 69 0.39 9.91 1.93
CA VAL A 69 0.45 8.46 1.68
C VAL A 69 -0.93 7.91 1.30
N GLU A 70 -1.97 8.30 2.04
CA GLU A 70 -3.35 7.89 1.76
C GLU A 70 -3.81 8.37 0.38
N ALA A 71 -3.56 9.64 0.05
CA ALA A 71 -3.89 10.21 -1.26
C ALA A 71 -3.16 9.49 -2.40
N ALA A 72 -1.91 9.06 -2.18
CA ALA A 72 -1.16 8.27 -3.15
C ALA A 72 -1.81 6.90 -3.39
N GLY A 73 -2.17 6.19 -2.31
CA GLY A 73 -2.84 4.90 -2.39
C GLY A 73 -4.14 4.98 -3.20
N VAL A 74 -4.98 5.97 -2.93
CA VAL A 74 -6.24 6.20 -3.66
C VAL A 74 -5.99 6.48 -5.15
N ALA A 75 -4.98 7.29 -5.46
CA ALA A 75 -4.68 7.63 -6.84
C ALA A 75 -4.13 6.43 -7.64
N LEU A 76 -3.36 5.56 -7.00
CA LEU A 76 -2.86 4.32 -7.59
C LEU A 76 -3.97 3.29 -7.79
N GLU A 77 -4.90 3.16 -6.83
CA GLU A 77 -6.08 2.29 -6.97
C GLU A 77 -6.95 2.73 -8.16
N GLU A 78 -7.24 4.03 -8.27
CA GLU A 78 -7.99 4.57 -9.41
C GLU A 78 -7.23 4.32 -10.73
N ARG A 79 -5.90 4.45 -10.73
CA ARG A 79 -5.10 4.17 -11.92
C ARG A 79 -5.14 2.70 -12.32
N ALA A 80 -4.98 1.78 -11.37
CA ALA A 80 -5.11 0.34 -11.61
C ALA A 80 -6.46 0.01 -12.26
N ARG A 81 -7.54 0.60 -11.71
CA ARG A 81 -8.89 0.45 -12.25
C ARG A 81 -9.02 0.95 -13.69
N LEU A 82 -8.44 2.12 -14.01
CA LEU A 82 -8.47 2.69 -15.36
C LEU A 82 -7.68 1.85 -16.38
N LEU A 83 -6.62 1.17 -15.93
CA LEU A 83 -5.84 0.24 -16.74
C LEU A 83 -6.49 -1.14 -16.86
N GLY A 84 -7.49 -1.43 -16.04
CA GLY A 84 -8.17 -2.73 -16.01
C GLY A 84 -7.39 -3.81 -15.27
N CYS A 85 -6.47 -3.44 -14.39
CA CYS A 85 -5.73 -4.38 -13.55
C CYS A 85 -6.70 -5.07 -12.59
N THR A 86 -6.63 -6.39 -12.48
CA THR A 86 -7.46 -7.13 -11.52
C THR A 86 -6.80 -7.15 -10.14
N ASP A 87 -7.60 -7.37 -9.10
CA ASP A 87 -7.08 -7.51 -7.74
C ASP A 87 -6.09 -8.68 -7.65
N GLU A 88 -6.33 -9.77 -8.39
CA GLU A 88 -5.43 -10.93 -8.42
C GLU A 88 -4.10 -10.61 -9.10
N GLU A 89 -4.13 -9.88 -10.23
CA GLU A 89 -2.93 -9.45 -10.94
C GLU A 89 -2.10 -8.49 -10.07
N MET A 90 -2.74 -7.51 -9.45
CA MET A 90 -2.08 -6.56 -8.56
C MET A 90 -1.51 -7.25 -7.32
N ALA A 91 -2.24 -8.20 -6.73
CA ALA A 91 -1.75 -8.97 -5.58
C ALA A 91 -0.52 -9.80 -5.94
N ALA A 92 -0.52 -10.47 -7.09
CA ALA A 92 0.63 -11.26 -7.56
C ALA A 92 1.86 -10.38 -7.85
N LEU A 93 1.66 -9.22 -8.49
CA LEU A 93 2.73 -8.27 -8.77
C LEU A 93 3.31 -7.70 -7.47
N MET A 94 2.45 -7.26 -6.54
CA MET A 94 2.89 -6.72 -5.25
C MET A 94 3.60 -7.77 -4.39
N ALA A 95 3.15 -9.03 -4.39
CA ALA A 95 3.84 -10.09 -3.66
C ALA A 95 5.26 -10.33 -4.18
N GLY A 96 5.44 -10.34 -5.51
CA GLY A 96 6.76 -10.46 -6.14
C GLY A 96 7.69 -9.28 -5.83
N LEU A 97 7.13 -8.07 -5.72
CA LEU A 97 7.86 -6.85 -5.40
C LEU A 97 8.13 -6.68 -3.89
N ALA A 98 7.32 -7.28 -3.02
CA ALA A 98 7.47 -7.22 -1.56
C ALA A 98 8.80 -7.80 -1.06
N ALA A 99 9.52 -8.58 -1.89
CA ALA A 99 10.88 -9.01 -1.60
C ALA A 99 11.89 -7.85 -1.55
N GLY A 100 11.60 -6.73 -2.21
CA GLY A 100 12.42 -5.51 -2.22
C GLY A 100 12.13 -4.52 -1.09
N LEU A 101 11.11 -4.77 -0.26
CA LEU A 101 10.80 -3.94 0.90
C LEU A 101 11.81 -4.17 2.03
N GLU A 102 12.17 -3.08 2.71
CA GLU A 102 13.06 -3.08 3.87
C GLU A 102 12.30 -2.63 5.11
N ALA A 103 12.49 -3.34 6.23
CA ALA A 103 11.93 -2.97 7.53
C ALA A 103 12.93 -3.20 8.65
N ARG A 104 13.04 -2.24 9.56
CA ARG A 104 13.91 -2.31 10.75
C ARG A 104 13.13 -2.72 11.99
N SER A 105 11.81 -2.60 11.96
CA SER A 105 10.89 -2.91 13.06
C SER A 105 10.11 -4.20 12.80
N VAL A 106 9.64 -4.82 13.89
CA VAL A 106 8.76 -6.00 13.84
C VAL A 106 7.44 -5.68 13.11
N PHE A 107 6.96 -4.43 13.23
CA PHE A 107 5.75 -3.99 12.57
C PHE A 107 5.93 -3.93 11.04
N GLY A 108 7.02 -3.33 10.56
CA GLY A 108 7.35 -3.32 9.13
C GLY A 108 7.58 -4.73 8.58
N GLN A 109 8.23 -5.61 9.35
CA GLN A 109 8.39 -7.02 8.98
C GLN A 109 7.04 -7.73 8.84
N LEU A 110 6.09 -7.48 9.74
CA LEU A 110 4.73 -8.03 9.65
C LEU A 110 4.01 -7.56 8.38
N ILE A 111 4.16 -6.29 7.98
CA ILE A 111 3.57 -5.78 6.73
C ILE A 111 4.15 -6.53 5.52
N ILE A 112 5.48 -6.66 5.46
CA ILE A 112 6.17 -7.35 4.37
C ILE A 112 5.73 -8.82 4.30
N GLU A 113 5.63 -9.50 5.44
CA GLU A 113 5.16 -10.89 5.50
C GLU A 113 3.71 -11.02 5.03
N ASN A 114 2.81 -10.09 5.37
CA ASN A 114 1.43 -10.12 4.89
C ASN A 114 1.34 -9.90 3.37
N LEU A 115 2.18 -9.04 2.80
CA LEU A 115 2.24 -8.83 1.34
C LEU A 115 2.75 -10.07 0.61
N LYS A 116 3.77 -10.73 1.14
CA LYS A 116 4.29 -12.01 0.61
C LYS A 116 3.25 -13.13 0.76
N ALA A 117 2.55 -13.19 1.88
CA ALA A 117 1.50 -14.19 2.13
C ALA A 117 0.25 -13.98 1.26
N GLY A 118 0.07 -12.79 0.67
CA GLY A 118 -0.93 -12.55 -0.38
C GLY A 118 -0.79 -13.52 -1.57
N GLU A 119 0.42 -14.02 -1.83
CA GLU A 119 0.69 -15.08 -2.79
C GLU A 119 0.22 -16.46 -2.27
N GLU A 120 0.52 -16.79 -1.01
CA GLU A 120 0.29 -18.13 -0.44
C GLU A 120 -1.19 -18.39 -0.04
N GLY A 121 -1.94 -17.35 0.31
CA GLY A 121 -3.37 -17.44 0.64
C GLY A 121 -4.26 -17.82 -0.55
N PHE A 122 -3.81 -17.57 -1.78
CA PHE A 122 -4.54 -17.90 -3.00
C PHE A 122 -4.29 -19.35 -3.46
N TYR A 123 -3.10 -19.89 -3.25
CA TYR A 123 -2.75 -21.26 -3.67
C TYR A 123 -3.24 -22.37 -2.71
N GLN A 124 -3.66 -22.04 -1.48
CA GLN A 124 -4.19 -23.02 -0.51
C GLN A 124 -5.71 -23.24 -0.58
N SER A 125 -6.41 -22.70 -1.59
CA SER A 125 -7.84 -22.97 -1.80
C SER A 125 -8.13 -24.00 -2.92
N GLY A 126 -7.11 -24.76 -3.34
CA GLY A 126 -7.24 -25.87 -4.30
C GLY A 126 -7.75 -27.17 -3.68
#